data_AF-A0A8H3C9U0-F1
#
_entry.id   AF-A0A8H3C9U0-F1
#
_cell.length_a   1.000
_cell.length_b   1.000
_cell.length_c   1.000
_cell.angle_alpha   90.00
_cell.angle_beta   90.00
_cell.angle_gamma   90.00
#
_symmetry.space_group_name_H-M   'P 1'
#
loop_
_entity.id
_entity.type
_entity.pdbx_description
1 polymer ?
#
loop_
_entity_poly.entity_id
_entity_poly.type
_entity_poly.pdbx_seq_one_letter_code
_entity_poly.pdbx_strand_id
1 'polypeptide(L)'
;MDFDLPTGPPPAYTRGDVTFAQVAKDLDRTVELGPEFRDALIAFRQFLVSQEKDRLSKYQLKLLRSQAVFVLEECARYKSSGGDLSIVLPVVTEIFTGVSEQIEQGPRWDEAITDPTVIRKLESTIGNAVDRLEDQMRRMATGEDAESTMYKDELARARANDRKRIEELESVIRGLQSSTTQSPNLNEVVESSMEENLKIIGDPSGSVGQKQIDARKSLAVIAELTGKSLPPNTMLDRKFVTIGNHAINQGSSYDVFLGEYFTGEKIAIKVLRHRVDKETATKTHMRFGRLTENWSALRHDCILPFYGVGVMQSPVSPTEYQLYLVSPYLKNQDIKRYIRTYPTVSRHARLQMALDIARGLEYMHEGDDLPELGGKGMVHSALNIYNVLVKDSGRAVISGLGHAKVIKDFQTSFTGDNSEYRYMILTDEPPFGAKTRGTKIIQMIGASKRPERVNHPKIEEYEHSDEIWQLFEDCWKKQPEDRPSAHEVVRRFRPCVQELGKKSDTTIQKPQPTHPRSEYGRTDPAVQQGTKPQPEHQQLGKAISPIAQGNPTTGTEGTGNGGN
;
A
#
# COMPACT_ATOMS: atom_id res chain seq x y z
N MET A 1 14.83 39.96 6.73
CA MET A 1 14.05 39.65 5.52
C MET A 1 13.10 38.55 5.93
N ASP A 2 11.89 38.94 6.31
CA ASP A 2 10.84 37.99 6.62
C ASP A 2 10.43 37.30 5.31
N PHE A 3 10.42 35.98 5.33
CA PHE A 3 9.83 35.20 4.24
C PHE A 3 8.33 35.09 4.54
N ASP A 4 7.54 35.90 3.83
CA ASP A 4 6.09 35.74 3.82
C ASP A 4 5.73 34.30 3.44
N LEU A 5 5.08 33.60 4.36
CA LEU A 5 4.47 32.31 4.07
C LEU A 5 3.26 32.57 3.16
N PRO A 6 3.13 31.90 2.00
CA PRO A 6 1.99 32.13 1.12
C PRO A 6 0.69 31.72 1.81
N THR A 7 -0.21 32.70 2.01
CA THR A 7 -1.49 32.55 2.70
C THR A 7 -2.62 32.01 1.81
N GLY A 8 -2.28 31.40 0.68
CA GLY A 8 -3.23 30.71 -0.20
C GLY A 8 -3.30 29.20 0.09
N PRO A 9 -4.36 28.51 -0.34
CA PRO A 9 -4.34 27.05 -0.37
C PRO A 9 -3.16 26.56 -1.22
N PRO A 10 -2.49 25.46 -0.84
CA PRO A 10 -1.33 24.97 -1.58
C PRO A 10 -1.74 24.53 -2.99
N PRO A 11 -0.87 24.74 -4.01
CA PRO A 11 -1.19 24.38 -5.39
C PRO A 11 -1.55 22.89 -5.53
N ALA A 12 -2.40 22.58 -6.52
CA ALA A 12 -2.98 21.25 -6.75
C ALA A 12 -1.96 20.10 -6.76
N TYR A 13 -0.72 20.40 -7.20
CA TYR A 13 0.43 19.49 -7.19
C TYR A 13 0.83 18.91 -5.83
N THR A 14 0.32 19.43 -4.71
CA THR A 14 0.60 18.88 -3.37
C THR A 14 -0.18 17.60 -3.02
N ARG A 15 -1.26 17.28 -3.75
CA ARG A 15 -2.19 16.20 -3.39
C ARG A 15 -1.94 14.87 -4.12
N GLY A 16 -1.24 14.86 -5.25
CA GLY A 16 -1.01 13.64 -6.06
C GLY A 16 -0.21 12.51 -5.40
N ASP A 17 0.32 12.74 -4.19
CA ASP A 17 1.06 11.76 -3.39
C ASP A 17 0.24 11.20 -2.19
N VAL A 18 -1.02 11.60 -1.94
CA VAL A 18 -1.77 11.14 -0.73
C VAL A 18 -2.32 9.72 -0.86
N THR A 19 -2.25 8.91 0.21
CA THR A 19 -2.73 7.52 0.19
C THR A 19 -4.23 7.44 0.48
N PHE A 20 -4.88 6.34 0.09
CA PHE A 20 -6.29 6.06 0.41
C PHE A 20 -6.58 6.24 1.91
N ALA A 21 -5.64 5.80 2.76
CA ALA A 21 -5.77 5.83 4.21
C ALA A 21 -5.77 7.26 4.78
N GLN A 22 -5.03 8.18 4.15
CA GLN A 22 -5.03 9.60 4.51
C GLN A 22 -6.37 10.22 4.15
N VAL A 23 -6.80 10.05 2.89
CA VAL A 23 -8.08 10.56 2.37
C VAL A 23 -9.25 10.08 3.22
N ALA A 24 -9.37 8.77 3.44
CA ALA A 24 -10.45 8.19 4.25
C ALA A 24 -10.45 8.72 5.69
N LYS A 25 -9.27 8.89 6.31
CA LYS A 25 -9.14 9.40 7.69
C LYS A 25 -9.53 10.87 7.81
N ASP A 26 -9.19 11.69 6.82
CA ASP A 26 -9.46 13.12 6.88
C ASP A 26 -10.93 13.44 6.49
N LEU A 27 -11.57 12.60 5.68
CA LEU A 27 -13.02 12.64 5.43
C LEU A 27 -13.84 12.16 6.64
N ASP A 28 -13.46 11.04 7.27
CA ASP A 28 -14.11 10.49 8.48
C ASP A 28 -14.06 11.46 9.69
N ARG A 29 -13.11 12.40 9.68
CA ARG A 29 -13.00 13.49 10.67
C ARG A 29 -13.91 14.69 10.39
N THR A 30 -14.39 14.85 9.16
CA THR A 30 -15.15 16.03 8.72
C THR A 30 -16.64 15.74 8.55
N VAL A 31 -17.02 14.49 8.27
CA VAL A 31 -18.41 14.06 8.05
C VAL A 31 -18.63 12.64 8.58
N GLU A 32 -19.78 12.36 9.18
CA GLU A 32 -20.24 10.98 9.39
C GLU A 32 -20.54 10.32 8.03
N LEU A 33 -19.65 9.43 7.59
CA LEU A 33 -19.68 8.85 6.23
C LEU A 33 -20.91 7.95 6.01
N GLY A 34 -21.94 8.53 5.38
CA GLY A 34 -23.12 7.85 4.84
C GLY A 34 -22.81 6.91 3.67
N PRO A 35 -23.81 6.16 3.16
CA PRO A 35 -23.60 5.09 2.18
C PRO A 35 -22.95 5.57 0.88
N GLU A 36 -23.48 6.64 0.26
CA GLU A 36 -22.96 7.20 -1.00
C GLU A 36 -21.47 7.58 -0.92
N PHE A 37 -21.01 8.05 0.24
CA PHE A 37 -19.59 8.36 0.49
C PHE A 37 -18.72 7.11 0.56
N ARG A 38 -19.26 6.01 1.06
CA ARG A 38 -18.56 4.72 1.14
C ARG A 38 -18.39 4.14 -0.25
N ASP A 39 -19.41 4.24 -1.10
CA ASP A 39 -19.36 3.76 -2.48
C ASP A 39 -18.34 4.55 -3.31
N ALA A 40 -18.36 5.89 -3.21
CA ALA A 40 -17.35 6.75 -3.83
C ALA A 40 -15.93 6.44 -3.34
N LEU A 41 -15.74 6.13 -2.05
CA LEU A 41 -14.45 5.71 -1.49
C LEU A 41 -14.04 4.29 -1.94
N ILE A 42 -14.97 3.36 -2.13
CA ILE A 42 -14.69 2.03 -2.69
C ILE A 42 -14.21 2.17 -4.13
N ALA A 43 -14.92 2.95 -4.96
CA ALA A 43 -14.54 3.21 -6.34
C ALA A 43 -13.20 3.98 -6.43
N PHE A 44 -12.96 4.98 -5.57
CA PHE A 44 -11.67 5.67 -5.48
C PHE A 44 -10.53 4.71 -5.10
N ARG A 45 -10.78 3.74 -4.20
CA ARG A 45 -9.79 2.71 -3.88
C ARG A 45 -9.51 1.81 -5.08
N GLN A 46 -10.53 1.39 -5.83
CA GLN A 46 -10.38 0.59 -7.05
C GLN A 46 -9.54 1.35 -8.08
N PHE A 47 -9.85 2.63 -8.32
CA PHE A 47 -9.06 3.52 -9.17
C PHE A 47 -7.58 3.56 -8.76
N LEU A 48 -7.26 3.67 -7.46
CA LEU A 48 -5.88 3.62 -6.99
C LEU A 48 -5.21 2.25 -7.25
N VAL A 49 -5.95 1.13 -7.15
CA VAL A 49 -5.43 -0.21 -7.47
C VAL A 49 -5.12 -0.35 -8.97
N SER A 50 -6.01 0.12 -9.84
CA SER A 50 -5.81 0.04 -11.30
C SER A 50 -4.71 1.02 -11.74
N GLN A 51 -4.67 2.25 -11.19
CA GLN A 51 -3.59 3.22 -11.41
C GLN A 51 -2.20 2.66 -11.04
N GLU A 52 -2.07 1.88 -9.96
CA GLU A 52 -0.79 1.28 -9.54
C GLU A 52 -0.19 0.33 -10.61
N LYS A 53 -0.99 -0.12 -11.59
CA LYS A 53 -0.59 -1.00 -12.69
C LYS A 53 -0.20 -0.26 -13.97
N ASP A 54 -0.85 0.85 -14.29
CA ASP A 54 -0.55 1.61 -15.51
C ASP A 54 0.87 2.20 -15.49
N ARG A 55 1.48 2.28 -16.67
CA ARG A 55 2.77 2.92 -16.91
C ARG A 55 2.74 3.95 -18.03
N LEU A 56 1.72 3.95 -18.89
CA LEU A 56 1.68 4.76 -20.11
C LEU A 56 1.00 6.12 -19.93
N SER A 57 0.08 6.23 -18.98
CA SER A 57 -0.69 7.46 -18.66
C SER A 57 -0.37 7.98 -17.26
N LYS A 58 0.86 7.74 -16.79
CA LYS A 58 1.31 7.99 -15.41
C LYS A 58 1.11 9.45 -14.97
N TYR A 59 1.38 10.42 -15.83
CA TYR A 59 1.19 11.84 -15.50
C TYR A 59 -0.29 12.21 -15.48
N GLN A 60 -1.08 11.78 -16.47
CA GLN A 60 -2.53 12.01 -16.52
C GLN A 60 -3.25 11.41 -15.30
N LEU A 61 -2.94 10.16 -14.93
CA LEU A 61 -3.55 9.49 -13.78
C LEU A 61 -3.11 10.12 -12.44
N LYS A 62 -1.90 10.67 -12.35
CA LYS A 62 -1.49 11.45 -11.17
C LYS A 62 -2.28 12.75 -11.02
N LEU A 63 -2.56 13.44 -12.13
CA LEU A 63 -3.42 14.62 -12.13
C LEU A 63 -4.85 14.27 -11.71
N LEU A 64 -5.44 13.25 -12.34
CA LEU A 64 -6.78 12.77 -12.01
C LEU A 64 -6.89 12.34 -10.54
N ARG A 65 -5.89 11.64 -9.99
CA ARG A 65 -5.83 11.33 -8.54
C ARG A 65 -5.83 12.58 -7.66
N SER A 66 -5.13 13.64 -8.07
CA SER A 66 -5.05 14.89 -7.31
C SER A 66 -6.41 15.61 -7.29
N GLN A 67 -7.08 15.67 -8.44
CA GLN A 67 -8.42 16.23 -8.57
C GLN A 67 -9.47 15.38 -7.84
N ALA A 68 -9.42 14.05 -7.96
CA ALA A 68 -10.31 13.11 -7.27
C ALA A 68 -10.31 13.32 -5.74
N VAL A 69 -9.12 13.48 -5.15
CA VAL A 69 -8.96 13.80 -3.72
C VAL A 69 -9.62 15.14 -3.38
N PHE A 70 -9.39 16.17 -4.20
CA PHE A 70 -9.98 17.48 -3.99
C PHE A 70 -11.51 17.47 -4.08
N VAL A 71 -12.09 16.78 -5.06
CA VAL A 71 -13.54 16.62 -5.20
C VAL A 71 -14.15 15.89 -3.99
N LEU A 72 -13.51 14.82 -3.49
CA LEU A 72 -13.99 14.11 -2.30
C LEU A 72 -13.96 14.99 -1.04
N GLU A 73 -12.94 15.84 -0.89
CA GLU A 73 -12.89 16.82 0.21
C GLU A 73 -13.92 17.94 0.06
N GLU A 74 -14.17 18.45 -1.16
CA GLU A 74 -15.22 19.44 -1.39
C GLU A 74 -16.61 18.85 -1.17
N CYS A 75 -16.84 17.60 -1.57
CA CYS A 75 -18.06 16.88 -1.21
C CYS A 75 -18.24 16.87 0.31
N ALA A 76 -17.17 16.59 1.08
CA ALA A 76 -17.26 16.57 2.54
C ALA A 76 -17.59 17.96 3.10
N ARG A 77 -16.90 19.02 2.65
CA ARG A 77 -17.20 20.41 3.03
C ARG A 77 -18.64 20.80 2.71
N TYR A 78 -19.12 20.48 1.51
CA TYR A 78 -20.48 20.75 1.05
C TYR A 78 -21.52 19.97 1.86
N LYS A 79 -21.21 18.73 2.28
CA LYS A 79 -22.11 17.97 3.16
C LYS A 79 -22.18 18.56 4.57
N SER A 80 -21.04 18.98 5.14
CA SER A 80 -20.98 19.63 6.45
C SER A 80 -21.75 20.96 6.51
N SER A 81 -21.89 21.68 5.38
CA SER A 81 -22.71 22.89 5.28
C SER A 81 -24.21 22.64 5.01
N GLY A 82 -24.64 21.37 5.00
CA GLY A 82 -26.03 20.97 4.79
C GLY A 82 -26.42 20.69 3.33
N GLY A 83 -25.46 20.67 2.41
CA GLY A 83 -25.67 20.36 1.00
C GLY A 83 -26.13 18.91 0.74
N ASP A 84 -26.79 18.72 -0.40
CA ASP A 84 -27.20 17.39 -0.87
C ASP A 84 -26.23 16.83 -1.92
N LEU A 85 -25.81 15.58 -1.73
CA LEU A 85 -24.85 14.88 -2.56
C LEU A 85 -25.45 13.71 -3.34
N SER A 86 -26.77 13.48 -3.22
CA SER A 86 -27.52 12.40 -3.87
C SER A 86 -27.33 12.32 -5.39
N ILE A 87 -26.96 13.43 -6.03
CA ILE A 87 -26.65 13.53 -7.47
C ILE A 87 -25.13 13.50 -7.74
N VAL A 88 -24.32 14.03 -6.81
CA VAL A 88 -22.88 14.25 -7.00
C VAL A 88 -22.06 12.97 -6.77
N LEU A 89 -22.27 12.31 -5.62
CA LEU A 89 -21.47 11.14 -5.25
C LEU A 89 -21.66 9.93 -6.18
N PRO A 90 -22.87 9.63 -6.70
CA PRO A 90 -23.03 8.58 -7.72
C PRO A 90 -22.24 8.87 -9.00
N VAL A 91 -22.19 10.13 -9.46
CA VAL A 91 -21.40 10.53 -10.64
C VAL A 91 -19.90 10.39 -10.38
N VAL A 92 -19.42 10.79 -9.20
CA VAL A 92 -18.02 10.59 -8.78
C VAL A 92 -17.65 9.10 -8.74
N THR A 93 -18.56 8.26 -8.23
CA THR A 93 -18.40 6.80 -8.16
C THR A 93 -18.32 6.17 -9.55
N GLU A 94 -19.21 6.57 -10.47
CA GLU A 94 -19.24 6.12 -11.86
C GLU A 94 -17.95 6.49 -12.59
N ILE A 95 -17.44 7.72 -12.41
CA ILE A 95 -16.19 8.20 -13.02
C ILE A 95 -15.01 7.32 -12.59
N PHE A 96 -14.83 7.08 -11.29
CA PHE A 96 -13.72 6.24 -10.81
C PHE A 96 -13.83 4.79 -11.28
N THR A 97 -15.06 4.24 -11.31
CA THR A 97 -15.31 2.88 -11.80
C THR A 97 -14.97 2.76 -13.29
N GLY A 98 -15.51 3.63 -14.15
CA GLY A 98 -15.28 3.60 -15.59
C GLY A 98 -13.82 3.85 -15.98
N VAL A 99 -13.11 4.73 -15.26
CA VAL A 99 -11.65 4.91 -15.46
C VAL A 99 -10.88 3.64 -15.07
N SER A 100 -11.25 2.99 -13.95
CA SER A 100 -10.60 1.75 -13.51
C SER A 100 -10.73 0.63 -14.57
N GLU A 101 -11.93 0.44 -15.10
CA GLU A 101 -12.21 -0.54 -16.16
C GLU A 101 -11.41 -0.26 -17.45
N GLN A 102 -11.27 1.01 -17.85
CA GLN A 102 -10.47 1.38 -19.02
C GLN A 102 -8.96 1.27 -18.81
N ILE A 103 -8.46 1.37 -17.58
CA ILE A 103 -7.06 1.06 -17.24
C ILE A 103 -6.82 -0.45 -17.31
N GLU A 104 -7.75 -1.26 -16.80
CA GLU A 104 -7.63 -2.73 -16.81
C GLU A 104 -7.72 -3.34 -18.22
N GLN A 105 -8.43 -2.66 -19.13
CA GLN A 105 -8.48 -2.95 -20.57
C GLN A 105 -7.46 -2.12 -21.39
N GLY A 106 -6.55 -1.41 -20.72
CA GLY A 106 -5.63 -0.47 -21.33
C GLY A 106 -4.59 -1.13 -22.23
N PRO A 107 -4.04 -0.39 -23.21
CA PRO A 107 -3.05 -0.94 -24.12
C PRO A 107 -1.74 -1.25 -23.40
N ARG A 108 -1.01 -2.27 -23.89
CA ARG A 108 0.34 -2.56 -23.42
C ARG A 108 1.37 -1.61 -24.02
N TRP A 109 2.56 -1.54 -23.42
CA TRP A 109 3.65 -0.70 -23.91
C TRP A 109 4.11 -1.09 -25.33
N ASP A 110 4.09 -2.38 -25.66
CA ASP A 110 4.49 -2.90 -26.97
C ASP A 110 3.46 -2.61 -28.07
N GLU A 111 2.18 -2.55 -27.71
CA GLU A 111 1.11 -2.07 -28.59
C GLU A 111 1.24 -0.57 -28.84
N ALA A 112 1.43 0.21 -27.77
CA ALA A 112 1.54 1.67 -27.80
C ALA A 112 2.74 2.20 -28.60
N ILE A 113 3.83 1.45 -28.69
CA ILE A 113 4.99 1.77 -29.54
C ILE A 113 4.69 1.49 -31.01
N THR A 114 3.91 0.45 -31.30
CA THR A 114 3.59 0.01 -32.66
C THR A 114 2.50 0.89 -33.28
N ASP A 115 1.50 1.28 -32.48
CA ASP A 115 0.45 2.22 -32.82
C ASP A 115 0.18 3.16 -31.63
N PRO A 116 0.78 4.37 -31.60
CA PRO A 116 0.51 5.34 -30.54
C PRO A 116 -0.95 5.80 -30.44
N THR A 117 -1.82 5.48 -31.41
CA THR A 117 -3.23 5.86 -31.36
C THR A 117 -4.08 5.02 -30.40
N VAL A 118 -3.61 3.83 -30.00
CA VAL A 118 -4.34 2.95 -29.06
C VAL A 118 -4.56 3.61 -27.69
N ILE A 119 -3.66 4.50 -27.28
CA ILE A 119 -3.72 5.25 -26.01
C ILE A 119 -4.85 6.30 -26.02
N ARG A 120 -5.32 6.77 -27.20
CA ARG A 120 -6.34 7.83 -27.30
C ARG A 120 -7.65 7.49 -26.58
N LYS A 121 -8.02 6.20 -26.50
CA LYS A 121 -9.22 5.75 -25.77
C LYS A 121 -9.08 6.05 -24.27
N LEU A 122 -7.91 5.76 -23.70
CA LEU A 122 -7.62 6.04 -22.29
C LEU A 122 -7.44 7.54 -22.05
N GLU A 123 -6.73 8.27 -22.92
CA GLU A 123 -6.62 9.74 -22.83
C GLU A 123 -8.00 10.42 -22.86
N SER A 124 -8.90 9.99 -23.75
CA SER A 124 -10.28 10.50 -23.82
C SER A 124 -11.08 10.16 -22.57
N THR A 125 -10.93 8.93 -22.04
CA THR A 125 -11.60 8.52 -20.80
C THR A 125 -11.13 9.38 -19.62
N ILE A 126 -9.83 9.59 -19.47
CA ILE A 126 -9.26 10.44 -18.41
C ILE A 126 -9.68 11.90 -18.59
N GLY A 127 -9.73 12.41 -19.83
CA GLY A 127 -10.22 13.77 -20.10
C GLY A 127 -11.67 13.96 -19.68
N ASN A 128 -12.54 13.07 -20.15
CA ASN A 128 -13.96 13.07 -19.78
C ASN A 128 -14.13 12.94 -18.25
N ALA A 129 -13.27 12.18 -17.56
CA ALA A 129 -13.26 12.10 -16.10
C ALA A 129 -12.89 13.44 -15.44
N VAL A 130 -11.83 14.11 -15.90
CA VAL A 130 -11.39 15.43 -15.41
C VAL A 130 -12.49 16.48 -15.60
N ASP A 131 -13.10 16.54 -16.79
CA ASP A 131 -14.19 17.48 -17.11
C ASP A 131 -15.45 17.19 -16.26
N ARG A 132 -15.85 15.92 -16.12
CA ARG A 132 -17.04 15.56 -15.31
C ARG A 132 -16.86 15.78 -13.81
N LEU A 133 -15.63 15.64 -13.29
CA LEU A 133 -15.28 15.97 -11.90
C LEU A 133 -15.32 17.49 -11.67
N GLU A 134 -14.83 18.27 -12.62
CA GLU A 134 -14.95 19.73 -12.62
C GLU A 134 -16.42 20.17 -12.64
N ASP A 135 -17.27 19.56 -13.48
CA ASP A 135 -18.72 19.82 -13.48
C ASP A 135 -19.37 19.53 -12.12
N GLN A 136 -18.91 18.52 -11.39
CA GLN A 136 -19.42 18.23 -10.03
C GLN A 136 -18.97 19.30 -9.03
N MET A 137 -17.74 19.81 -9.13
CA MET A 137 -17.31 20.96 -8.32
C MET A 137 -18.14 22.20 -8.62
N ARG A 138 -18.36 22.52 -9.90
CA ARG A 138 -19.17 23.67 -10.35
C ARG A 138 -20.62 23.62 -9.84
N ARG A 139 -21.17 22.43 -9.60
CA ARG A 139 -22.50 22.22 -8.99
C ARG A 139 -22.53 22.46 -7.47
N MET A 140 -21.42 22.20 -6.77
CA MET A 140 -21.31 22.42 -5.32
C MET A 140 -20.85 23.84 -4.97
N ALA A 141 -20.06 24.48 -5.84
CA ALA A 141 -19.52 25.80 -5.63
C ALA A 141 -20.54 26.91 -5.94
N THR A 142 -20.55 27.96 -5.12
CA THR A 142 -21.32 29.19 -5.38
C THR A 142 -20.61 30.16 -6.35
N GLY A 143 -19.48 29.76 -6.93
CA GLY A 143 -18.80 30.41 -8.06
C GLY A 143 -17.32 30.76 -7.82
N GLU A 144 -16.45 30.28 -8.72
CA GLU A 144 -15.58 31.12 -9.58
C GLU A 144 -14.93 30.25 -10.69
N ASP A 145 -14.76 30.81 -11.90
CA ASP A 145 -14.29 30.06 -13.08
C ASP A 145 -12.76 29.79 -13.13
N ALA A 146 -11.99 30.35 -12.20
CA ALA A 146 -10.53 30.40 -12.28
C ALA A 146 -9.84 29.02 -12.15
N GLU A 147 -10.26 28.17 -11.18
CA GLU A 147 -9.65 26.84 -10.98
C GLU A 147 -9.89 25.89 -12.16
N SER A 148 -10.98 26.08 -12.91
CA SER A 148 -11.35 25.23 -14.06
C SER A 148 -10.32 25.30 -15.19
N THR A 149 -9.81 26.49 -15.48
CA THR A 149 -8.82 26.66 -16.56
C THR A 149 -7.49 25.99 -16.22
N MET A 150 -7.12 25.95 -14.93
CA MET A 150 -5.86 25.37 -14.45
C MET A 150 -5.75 23.86 -14.74
N TYR A 151 -6.78 23.07 -14.42
CA TYR A 151 -6.74 21.62 -14.62
C TYR A 151 -6.69 21.22 -16.10
N LYS A 152 -7.28 22.01 -17.00
CA LYS A 152 -7.23 21.76 -18.47
C LYS A 152 -5.83 21.97 -19.04
N ASP A 153 -5.17 23.05 -18.63
CA ASP A 153 -3.78 23.32 -18.96
C ASP A 153 -2.81 22.28 -18.37
N GLU A 154 -3.07 21.83 -17.13
CA GLU A 154 -2.30 20.74 -16.50
C GLU A 154 -2.52 19.40 -17.19
N LEU A 155 -3.74 19.08 -17.64
CA LEU A 155 -4.04 17.85 -18.36
C LEU A 155 -3.36 17.84 -19.74
N ALA A 156 -3.33 18.98 -20.44
CA ALA A 156 -2.60 19.12 -21.70
C ALA A 156 -1.09 18.89 -21.51
N ARG A 157 -0.50 19.44 -20.42
CA ARG A 157 0.90 19.17 -20.05
C ARG A 157 1.14 17.70 -19.68
N ALA A 158 0.24 17.09 -18.91
CA ALA A 158 0.34 15.68 -18.50
C ALA A 158 0.31 14.75 -19.72
N ARG A 159 -0.63 14.95 -20.65
CA ARG A 159 -0.72 14.26 -21.94
C ARG A 159 0.54 14.41 -22.79
N ALA A 160 1.07 15.63 -22.88
CA ALA A 160 2.31 15.88 -23.61
C ALA A 160 3.51 15.15 -22.99
N ASN A 161 3.59 15.08 -21.66
CA ASN A 161 4.64 14.33 -20.96
C ASN A 161 4.50 12.82 -21.20
N ASP A 162 3.30 12.24 -21.00
CA ASP A 162 3.03 10.82 -21.23
C ASP A 162 3.44 10.41 -22.66
N ARG A 163 2.92 11.10 -23.69
CA ARG A 163 3.26 10.83 -25.10
C ARG A 163 4.76 10.98 -25.38
N LYS A 164 5.42 12.01 -24.83
CA LYS A 164 6.86 12.20 -25.00
C LYS A 164 7.66 11.01 -24.44
N ARG A 165 7.27 10.41 -23.30
CA ARG A 165 7.96 9.22 -22.76
C ARG A 165 7.82 8.03 -23.74
N ILE A 166 6.67 7.87 -24.36
CA ILE A 166 6.41 6.82 -25.37
C ILE A 166 7.23 7.05 -26.64
N GLU A 167 7.28 8.29 -27.14
CA GLU A 167 8.13 8.70 -28.27
C GLU A 167 9.63 8.47 -27.98
N GLU A 168 10.08 8.78 -26.75
CA GLU A 168 11.43 8.48 -26.26
C GLU A 168 11.71 6.96 -26.31
N LEU A 169 10.76 6.10 -25.92
CA LEU A 169 10.93 4.64 -25.96
C LEU A 169 10.92 4.08 -27.39
N GLU A 170 9.99 4.57 -28.22
CA GLU A 170 9.90 4.22 -29.64
C GLU A 170 11.19 4.62 -30.39
N SER A 171 11.80 5.76 -30.04
CA SER A 171 13.12 6.17 -30.54
C SER A 171 14.23 5.19 -30.12
N VAL A 172 14.27 4.81 -28.83
CA VAL A 172 15.26 3.85 -28.30
C VAL A 172 15.13 2.48 -28.99
N ILE A 173 13.91 1.97 -29.19
CA ILE A 173 13.68 0.67 -29.86
C ILE A 173 14.03 0.72 -31.36
N ARG A 174 13.61 1.76 -32.09
CA ARG A 174 13.92 1.89 -33.54
C ARG A 174 15.43 1.99 -33.82
N GLY A 175 16.19 2.66 -32.95
CA GLY A 175 17.65 2.74 -33.08
C GLY A 175 18.30 1.35 -33.18
N LEU A 176 17.80 0.39 -32.40
CA LEU A 176 18.32 -0.98 -32.34
C LEU A 176 17.85 -1.82 -33.54
N GLN A 177 16.58 -1.70 -33.93
CA GLN A 177 16.01 -2.43 -35.07
C GLN A 177 16.75 -2.14 -36.38
N SER A 178 17.35 -0.94 -36.54
CA SER A 178 18.18 -0.60 -37.71
C SER A 178 19.42 -1.48 -37.91
N SER A 179 19.80 -2.29 -36.91
CA SER A 179 20.99 -3.15 -36.92
C SER A 179 20.70 -4.66 -37.05
N THR A 180 19.43 -5.08 -37.09
CA THR A 180 19.03 -6.51 -37.06
C THR A 180 18.06 -6.86 -38.21
N THR A 181 18.30 -7.97 -38.92
CA THR A 181 17.61 -8.34 -40.17
C THR A 181 16.37 -9.23 -40.02
N GLN A 182 15.93 -9.56 -38.81
CA GLN A 182 14.69 -10.29 -38.54
C GLN A 182 13.75 -9.46 -37.67
N SER A 183 12.43 -9.61 -37.87
CA SER A 183 11.40 -8.99 -37.03
C SER A 183 11.56 -9.49 -35.59
N PRO A 184 12.04 -8.66 -34.65
CA PRO A 184 12.51 -9.16 -33.37
C PRO A 184 11.42 -9.05 -32.30
N ASN A 185 11.42 -10.01 -31.37
CA ASN A 185 10.60 -9.94 -30.16
C ASN A 185 10.96 -8.66 -29.38
N LEU A 186 10.01 -7.75 -29.20
CA LEU A 186 10.25 -6.45 -28.54
C LEU A 186 10.83 -6.60 -27.13
N ASN A 187 10.52 -7.70 -26.43
CA ASN A 187 11.12 -7.98 -25.12
C ASN A 187 12.63 -8.23 -25.17
N GLU A 188 13.11 -8.93 -26.20
CA GLU A 188 14.53 -9.22 -26.43
C GLU A 188 15.27 -7.96 -26.88
N VAL A 189 14.65 -7.12 -27.72
CA VAL A 189 15.21 -5.81 -28.12
C VAL A 189 15.41 -4.93 -26.89
N VAL A 190 14.42 -4.87 -26.00
CA VAL A 190 14.51 -4.13 -24.74
C VAL A 190 15.64 -4.67 -23.85
N GLU A 191 15.78 -5.98 -23.69
CA GLU A 191 16.84 -6.59 -22.87
C GLU A 191 18.24 -6.30 -23.45
N SER A 192 18.43 -6.48 -24.76
CA SER A 192 19.67 -6.12 -25.46
C SER A 192 20.01 -4.63 -25.29
N SER A 193 19.00 -3.75 -25.37
CA SER A 193 19.17 -2.31 -25.10
C SER A 193 19.64 -2.04 -23.69
N MET A 194 19.06 -2.72 -22.70
CA MET A 194 19.44 -2.54 -21.31
C MET A 194 20.89 -2.96 -21.08
N GLU A 195 21.32 -4.09 -21.65
CA GLU A 195 22.72 -4.50 -21.58
C GLU A 195 23.68 -3.51 -22.25
N GLU A 196 23.37 -3.01 -23.45
CA GLU A 196 24.23 -2.07 -24.17
C GLU A 196 24.41 -0.76 -23.40
N ASN A 197 23.31 -0.18 -22.91
CA ASN A 197 23.36 1.05 -22.12
C ASN A 197 24.13 0.84 -20.80
N LEU A 198 24.03 -0.33 -20.17
CA LEU A 198 24.82 -0.68 -18.99
C LEU A 198 26.32 -0.81 -19.30
N LYS A 199 26.69 -1.37 -20.47
CA LYS A 199 28.09 -1.41 -20.95
C LYS A 199 28.64 0.02 -21.14
N ILE A 200 27.87 0.94 -21.73
CA ILE A 200 28.24 2.35 -21.91
C ILE A 200 28.45 3.07 -20.56
N ILE A 201 27.59 2.82 -19.57
CA ILE A 201 27.69 3.40 -18.22
C ILE A 201 28.86 2.79 -17.41
N GLY A 202 29.25 1.56 -17.74
CA GLY A 202 30.36 0.83 -17.11
C GLY A 202 31.76 1.22 -17.60
N ASP A 203 31.89 1.75 -18.82
CA ASP A 203 33.18 2.05 -19.46
C ASP A 203 34.00 3.14 -18.72
N PRO A 204 35.20 2.82 -18.20
CA PRO A 204 36.07 3.79 -17.52
C PRO A 204 36.98 4.61 -18.46
N SER A 205 36.99 4.32 -19.76
CA SER A 205 38.01 4.84 -20.70
C SER A 205 37.67 6.16 -21.39
N GLY A 206 36.41 6.61 -21.31
CA GLY A 206 35.87 7.64 -22.21
C GLY A 206 35.83 9.07 -21.68
N SER A 207 36.27 10.03 -22.50
CA SER A 207 35.97 11.48 -22.41
C SER A 207 34.50 11.84 -22.70
N VAL A 208 33.55 10.99 -22.29
CA VAL A 208 32.23 10.85 -22.94
C VAL A 208 31.07 10.97 -21.95
N GLY A 209 31.04 12.07 -21.18
CA GLY A 209 29.94 12.33 -20.22
C GLY A 209 28.55 12.33 -20.88
N GLN A 210 28.43 12.85 -22.11
CA GLN A 210 27.14 12.93 -22.80
C GLN A 210 26.54 11.55 -23.14
N LYS A 211 27.32 10.60 -23.69
CA LYS A 211 26.78 9.26 -24.00
C LYS A 211 26.38 8.49 -22.73
N GLN A 212 27.08 8.68 -21.61
CA GLN A 212 26.69 8.08 -20.33
C GLN A 212 25.37 8.67 -19.78
N ILE A 213 25.18 9.99 -19.94
CA ILE A 213 23.91 10.66 -19.61
C ILE A 213 22.78 10.12 -20.49
N ASP A 214 23.00 10.00 -21.80
CA ASP A 214 21.95 9.54 -22.72
C ASP A 214 21.65 8.05 -22.55
N ALA A 215 22.65 7.21 -22.30
CA ALA A 215 22.44 5.80 -21.96
C ALA A 215 21.64 5.64 -20.65
N ARG A 216 21.91 6.45 -19.63
CA ARG A 216 21.13 6.46 -18.37
C ARG A 216 19.69 6.92 -18.60
N LYS A 217 19.45 7.91 -19.48
CA LYS A 217 18.08 8.31 -19.87
C LYS A 217 17.35 7.18 -20.60
N SER A 218 18.01 6.52 -21.56
CA SER A 218 17.42 5.39 -22.31
C SER A 218 17.00 4.26 -21.38
N LEU A 219 17.87 3.86 -20.44
CA LEU A 219 17.50 2.89 -19.39
C LEU A 219 16.32 3.36 -18.55
N ALA A 220 16.22 4.66 -18.25
CA ALA A 220 15.16 5.19 -17.38
C ALA A 220 13.80 5.17 -18.09
N VAL A 221 13.78 5.49 -19.37
CA VAL A 221 12.60 5.34 -20.25
C VAL A 221 12.16 3.88 -20.30
N ILE A 222 13.09 2.96 -20.60
CA ILE A 222 12.82 1.52 -20.68
C ILE A 222 12.24 1.00 -19.36
N ALA A 223 12.93 1.22 -18.24
CA ALA A 223 12.56 0.65 -16.95
C ALA A 223 11.21 1.18 -16.44
N GLU A 224 10.92 2.47 -16.68
CA GLU A 224 9.65 3.07 -16.29
C GLU A 224 8.46 2.50 -17.08
N LEU A 225 8.54 2.49 -18.41
CA LEU A 225 7.40 2.18 -19.26
C LEU A 225 7.17 0.68 -19.47
N THR A 226 8.23 -0.12 -19.51
CA THR A 226 8.12 -1.59 -19.66
C THR A 226 7.93 -2.31 -18.32
N GLY A 227 8.21 -1.63 -17.20
CA GLY A 227 8.26 -2.23 -15.86
C GLY A 227 9.42 -3.22 -15.64
N LYS A 228 10.33 -3.40 -16.61
CA LYS A 228 11.51 -4.26 -16.45
C LYS A 228 12.51 -3.63 -15.47
N SER A 229 12.98 -4.44 -14.54
CA SER A 229 14.06 -4.06 -13.62
C SER A 229 15.41 -4.18 -14.30
N LEU A 230 16.43 -3.48 -13.77
CA LEU A 230 17.80 -3.70 -14.24
C LEU A 230 18.21 -5.18 -14.05
N PRO A 231 19.10 -5.73 -14.91
CA PRO A 231 19.58 -7.10 -14.76
C PRO A 231 20.10 -7.38 -13.34
N PRO A 232 19.85 -8.55 -12.73
CA PRO A 232 20.02 -8.74 -11.28
C PRO A 232 21.46 -8.59 -10.77
N ASN A 233 22.44 -8.80 -11.64
CA ASN A 233 23.87 -8.63 -11.36
C ASN A 233 24.35 -7.17 -11.56
N THR A 234 23.45 -6.23 -11.81
CA THR A 234 23.79 -4.80 -11.90
C THR A 234 24.03 -4.24 -10.50
N MET A 235 25.24 -3.74 -10.25
CA MET A 235 25.51 -3.03 -9.00
C MET A 235 24.80 -1.68 -8.99
N LEU A 236 23.83 -1.53 -8.07
CA LEU A 236 23.18 -0.25 -7.83
C LEU A 236 24.14 0.66 -7.04
N ASP A 237 24.98 1.41 -7.74
CA ASP A 237 25.87 2.42 -7.16
C ASP A 237 25.28 3.84 -7.28
N ARG A 238 26.11 4.86 -7.01
CA ARG A 238 25.72 6.29 -7.10
C ARG A 238 25.28 6.74 -8.51
N LYS A 239 25.49 5.93 -9.56
CA LYS A 239 24.97 6.20 -10.91
C LYS A 239 23.49 5.85 -11.02
N PHE A 240 22.99 4.91 -10.21
CA PHE A 240 21.62 4.38 -10.26
C PHE A 240 20.75 4.79 -9.07
N VAL A 241 21.35 5.09 -7.91
CA VAL A 241 20.62 5.49 -6.70
C VAL A 241 21.21 6.73 -6.04
N THR A 242 20.33 7.58 -5.52
CA THR A 242 20.67 8.63 -4.55
C THR A 242 20.10 8.25 -3.19
N ILE A 243 20.90 8.39 -2.13
CA ILE A 243 20.54 7.97 -0.76
C ILE A 243 20.35 9.22 0.09
N GLY A 244 19.22 9.33 0.78
CA GLY A 244 18.95 10.43 1.70
C GLY A 244 19.85 10.41 2.93
N ASN A 245 20.07 11.58 3.54
CA ASN A 245 21.01 11.75 4.66
C ASN A 245 20.50 11.21 6.02
N HIS A 246 19.21 10.84 6.12
CA HIS A 246 18.56 10.45 7.36
C HIS A 246 17.80 9.13 7.20
N ALA A 247 17.93 8.25 8.19
CA ALA A 247 17.18 7.00 8.24
C ALA A 247 15.70 7.29 8.58
N ILE A 248 14.79 6.75 7.77
CA ILE A 248 13.34 6.80 7.98
C ILE A 248 12.83 5.69 8.91
N ASN A 249 13.64 4.64 9.10
CA ASN A 249 13.39 3.53 10.03
C ASN A 249 14.74 2.96 10.49
N GLN A 250 14.87 2.63 11.78
CA GLN A 250 16.07 2.02 12.35
C GLN A 250 15.73 0.62 12.88
N GLY A 251 16.37 -0.40 12.33
CA GLY A 251 16.22 -1.79 12.75
C GLY A 251 17.28 -2.21 13.77
N SER A 252 17.41 -3.53 13.99
CA SER A 252 18.47 -4.11 14.81
C SER A 252 19.78 -4.28 14.04
N SER A 253 19.72 -4.85 12.83
CA SER A 253 20.87 -5.16 11.97
C SER A 253 21.01 -4.27 10.72
N TYR A 254 20.06 -3.36 10.50
CA TYR A 254 19.98 -2.49 9.34
C TYR A 254 19.29 -1.17 9.67
N ASP A 255 19.47 -0.18 8.80
CA ASP A 255 18.72 1.08 8.78
C ASP A 255 18.09 1.27 7.40
N VAL A 256 16.93 1.89 7.32
CA VAL A 256 16.22 2.16 6.05
C VAL A 256 16.24 3.65 5.79
N PHE A 257 16.69 4.03 4.60
CA PHE A 257 16.74 5.40 4.11
C PHE A 257 15.73 5.56 2.99
N LEU A 258 15.19 6.78 2.84
CA LEU A 258 14.51 7.19 1.61
C LEU A 258 15.59 7.57 0.59
N GLY A 259 15.38 7.20 -0.66
CA GLY A 259 16.23 7.58 -1.78
C GLY A 259 15.45 7.80 -3.06
N GLU A 260 16.20 8.07 -4.14
CA GLU A 260 15.68 8.25 -5.49
C GLU A 260 16.40 7.31 -6.46
N TYR A 261 15.63 6.61 -7.28
CA TYR A 261 16.13 5.75 -8.35
C TYR A 261 16.42 6.57 -9.60
N PHE A 262 17.22 6.05 -10.53
CA PHE A 262 17.57 6.78 -11.75
C PHE A 262 16.38 7.07 -12.69
N THR A 263 15.23 6.46 -12.46
CA THR A 263 13.92 6.75 -13.09
C THR A 263 13.17 7.93 -12.44
N GLY A 264 13.69 8.52 -11.37
CA GLY A 264 13.02 9.52 -10.53
C GLY A 264 12.07 8.93 -9.48
N GLU A 265 11.98 7.60 -9.36
CA GLU A 265 11.10 6.95 -8.39
C GLU A 265 11.66 6.98 -6.96
N LYS A 266 10.77 7.22 -5.99
CA LYS A 266 11.10 7.14 -4.56
C LYS A 266 11.33 5.68 -4.16
N ILE A 267 12.49 5.39 -3.59
CA ILE A 267 12.93 4.04 -3.21
C ILE A 267 13.26 3.93 -1.72
N ALA A 268 13.03 2.75 -1.15
CA ALA A 268 13.51 2.37 0.17
C ALA A 268 14.88 1.70 0.03
N ILE A 269 15.87 2.21 0.76
CA ILE A 269 17.24 1.73 0.72
C ILE A 269 17.59 1.16 2.09
N LYS A 270 17.59 -0.16 2.20
CA LYS A 270 17.86 -0.91 3.44
C LYS A 270 19.34 -1.21 3.55
N VAL A 271 20.05 -0.38 4.32
CA VAL A 271 21.51 -0.43 4.53
C VAL A 271 21.83 -1.36 5.69
N LEU A 272 22.65 -2.38 5.46
CA LEU A 272 23.10 -3.30 6.51
C LEU A 272 24.15 -2.60 7.38
N ARG A 273 24.05 -2.74 8.72
CA ARG A 273 25.01 -2.14 9.66
C ARG A 273 26.37 -2.85 9.67
N HIS A 274 26.42 -4.09 9.19
CA HIS A 274 27.68 -4.82 9.06
C HIS A 274 28.57 -4.16 8.01
N ARG A 275 29.84 -3.97 8.36
CA ARG A 275 30.86 -3.33 7.54
C ARG A 275 31.94 -4.33 7.20
N VAL A 276 32.43 -4.22 5.98
CA VAL A 276 33.47 -5.09 5.42
C VAL A 276 34.43 -4.26 4.57
N ASP A 277 35.60 -4.81 4.24
CA ASP A 277 36.50 -4.18 3.27
C ASP A 277 35.91 -4.17 1.84
N LYS A 278 36.54 -3.43 0.93
CA LYS A 278 36.08 -3.28 -0.46
C LYS A 278 35.98 -4.59 -1.24
N GLU A 279 36.94 -5.50 -1.04
CA GLU A 279 37.00 -6.77 -1.76
C GLU A 279 35.90 -7.72 -1.27
N THR A 280 35.74 -7.83 0.05
CA THR A 280 34.63 -8.56 0.67
C THR A 280 33.27 -7.96 0.29
N ALA A 281 33.12 -6.64 0.23
CA ALA A 281 31.89 -6.00 -0.23
C ALA A 281 31.55 -6.40 -1.68
N THR A 282 32.54 -6.38 -2.57
CA THR A 282 32.39 -6.72 -3.99
C THR A 282 32.06 -8.21 -4.16
N LYS A 283 32.79 -9.11 -3.50
CA LYS A 283 32.52 -10.57 -3.50
C LYS A 283 31.14 -10.88 -2.92
N THR A 284 30.76 -10.19 -1.85
CA THR A 284 29.44 -10.35 -1.20
C THR A 284 28.34 -9.84 -2.13
N HIS A 285 28.51 -8.71 -2.81
CA HIS A 285 27.58 -8.24 -3.83
C HIS A 285 27.40 -9.27 -4.95
N MET A 286 28.48 -9.81 -5.54
CA MET A 286 28.40 -10.85 -6.58
C MET A 286 27.70 -12.13 -6.10
N ARG A 287 27.88 -12.51 -4.83
CA ARG A 287 27.17 -13.64 -4.21
C ARG A 287 25.69 -13.31 -3.97
N PHE A 288 25.38 -12.10 -3.54
CA PHE A 288 24.01 -11.65 -3.33
C PHE A 288 23.26 -11.48 -4.65
N GLY A 289 23.89 -11.01 -5.73
CA GLY A 289 23.33 -10.93 -7.07
C GLY A 289 22.65 -12.24 -7.48
N ARG A 290 23.41 -13.34 -7.45
CA ARG A 290 22.93 -14.72 -7.69
C ARG A 290 21.83 -15.19 -6.73
N LEU A 291 21.83 -14.75 -5.48
CA LEU A 291 20.75 -15.07 -4.53
C LEU A 291 19.49 -14.21 -4.79
N THR A 292 19.66 -13.01 -5.34
CA THR A 292 18.60 -12.06 -5.65
C THR A 292 18.05 -12.18 -7.07
N GLU A 293 18.69 -12.93 -7.97
CA GLU A 293 18.11 -13.37 -9.25
C GLU A 293 16.70 -13.95 -9.01
N ASN A 294 16.55 -14.82 -8.01
CA ASN A 294 15.27 -15.42 -7.63
C ASN A 294 14.22 -14.39 -7.13
N TRP A 295 14.64 -13.34 -6.41
CA TRP A 295 13.72 -12.29 -5.95
C TRP A 295 13.37 -11.31 -7.08
N SER A 296 14.35 -10.99 -7.92
CA SER A 296 14.16 -10.16 -9.10
C SER A 296 13.41 -10.86 -10.24
N ALA A 297 13.17 -12.17 -10.17
CA ALA A 297 12.19 -12.87 -11.00
C ALA A 297 10.72 -12.69 -10.52
N LEU A 298 10.47 -12.56 -9.21
CA LEU A 298 9.08 -12.47 -8.70
C LEU A 298 8.35 -11.21 -9.19
N ARG A 299 7.28 -11.38 -9.97
CA ARG A 299 6.40 -10.30 -10.45
C ARG A 299 4.93 -10.65 -10.19
N HIS A 300 4.40 -10.16 -9.07
CA HIS A 300 3.00 -10.35 -8.70
C HIS A 300 2.51 -9.17 -7.86
N ASP A 301 1.22 -8.81 -8.00
CA ASP A 301 0.58 -7.66 -7.35
C ASP A 301 0.77 -7.59 -5.82
N CYS A 302 0.92 -8.76 -5.19
CA CYS A 302 1.04 -8.92 -3.73
C CYS A 302 2.48 -9.19 -3.25
N ILE A 303 3.49 -9.09 -4.12
CA ILE A 303 4.92 -9.17 -3.79
C ILE A 303 5.57 -7.81 -4.06
N LEU A 304 6.37 -7.31 -3.13
CA LEU A 304 7.13 -6.07 -3.30
C LEU A 304 8.28 -6.30 -4.31
N PRO A 305 8.36 -5.52 -5.41
CA PRO A 305 9.45 -5.61 -6.37
C PRO A 305 10.82 -5.35 -5.73
N PHE A 306 11.84 -5.99 -6.27
CA PHE A 306 13.24 -5.79 -5.90
C PHE A 306 14.02 -5.18 -7.04
N TYR A 307 14.70 -4.08 -6.77
CA TYR A 307 15.46 -3.35 -7.81
C TYR A 307 16.92 -3.78 -7.86
N GLY A 308 17.50 -4.28 -6.76
CA GLY A 308 18.87 -4.78 -6.74
C GLY A 308 19.62 -4.52 -5.44
N VAL A 309 20.91 -4.86 -5.48
CA VAL A 309 21.87 -4.72 -4.39
C VAL A 309 22.88 -3.64 -4.74
N GLY A 310 23.18 -2.77 -3.78
CA GLY A 310 24.21 -1.75 -3.91
C GLY A 310 25.29 -1.86 -2.83
N VAL A 311 26.38 -1.14 -3.06
CA VAL A 311 27.51 -1.01 -2.13
C VAL A 311 27.81 0.48 -1.96
N MET A 312 28.02 0.92 -0.71
CA MET A 312 28.50 2.27 -0.38
C MET A 312 29.74 2.20 0.50
N GLN A 313 30.58 3.23 0.42
CA GLN A 313 31.62 3.47 1.41
C GLN A 313 30.98 3.88 2.75
N SER A 314 31.52 3.40 3.86
CA SER A 314 31.06 3.70 5.22
C SER A 314 31.20 5.21 5.51
N PRO A 315 30.16 5.90 6.03
CA PRO A 315 30.25 7.32 6.37
C PRO A 315 31.28 7.64 7.47
N VAL A 316 31.75 6.64 8.22
CA VAL A 316 32.68 6.81 9.35
C VAL A 316 34.01 6.10 9.16
N SER A 317 34.24 5.45 8.02
CA SER A 317 35.54 4.86 7.70
C SER A 317 35.76 4.80 6.17
N PRO A 318 36.85 5.38 5.65
CA PRO A 318 37.12 5.38 4.21
C PRO A 318 37.54 4.01 3.67
N THR A 319 37.92 3.06 4.53
CA THR A 319 38.35 1.71 4.13
C THR A 319 37.24 0.67 4.21
N GLU A 320 36.14 0.99 4.90
CA GLU A 320 34.99 0.10 5.09
C GLU A 320 33.86 0.42 4.10
N TYR A 321 33.07 -0.60 3.79
CA TYR A 321 31.93 -0.56 2.89
C TYR A 321 30.73 -1.27 3.52
N GLN A 322 29.53 -0.82 3.13
CA GLN A 322 28.24 -1.37 3.55
C GLN A 322 27.43 -1.79 2.33
N LEU A 323 26.79 -2.96 2.43
CA LEU A 323 25.82 -3.40 1.44
C LEU A 323 24.43 -2.84 1.74
N TYR A 324 23.64 -2.61 0.70
CA TYR A 324 22.25 -2.22 0.83
C TYR A 324 21.35 -2.87 -0.22
N LEU A 325 20.07 -2.97 0.14
CA LEU A 325 18.99 -3.55 -0.67
C LEU A 325 18.05 -2.45 -1.13
N VAL A 326 17.61 -2.48 -2.38
CA VAL A 326 16.75 -1.44 -2.97
C VAL A 326 15.40 -2.01 -3.41
N SER A 327 14.32 -1.34 -3.01
CA SER A 327 12.94 -1.64 -3.41
C SER A 327 12.13 -0.34 -3.55
N PRO A 328 10.92 -0.35 -4.14
CA PRO A 328 10.00 0.79 -4.09
C PRO A 328 9.76 1.28 -2.66
N TYR A 329 9.58 2.59 -2.48
CA TYR A 329 9.18 3.16 -1.19
C TYR A 329 7.65 3.17 -1.04
N LEU A 330 7.13 2.50 -0.01
CA LEU A 330 5.71 2.53 0.33
C LEU A 330 5.46 3.41 1.57
N LYS A 331 4.76 4.53 1.37
CA LYS A 331 4.52 5.57 2.40
C LYS A 331 3.78 5.04 3.63
N ASN A 332 2.87 4.09 3.43
CA ASN A 332 2.06 3.49 4.48
C ASN A 332 2.84 2.48 5.38
N GLN A 333 4.10 2.16 5.02
CA GLN A 333 5.02 1.29 5.78
C GLN A 333 4.45 -0.11 6.08
N ASP A 334 4.93 -0.75 7.14
CA ASP A 334 4.52 -2.09 7.56
C ASP A 334 3.09 -2.12 8.10
N ILE A 335 2.41 -3.26 7.96
CA ILE A 335 0.99 -3.41 8.31
C ILE A 335 0.70 -3.14 9.79
N LYS A 336 1.65 -3.40 10.69
CA LYS A 336 1.53 -3.09 12.12
C LYS A 336 1.55 -1.58 12.35
N ARG A 337 2.49 -0.85 11.73
CA ARG A 337 2.54 0.62 11.79
C ARG A 337 1.32 1.24 11.11
N TYR A 338 0.87 0.68 9.99
CA TYR A 338 -0.33 1.12 9.28
C TYR A 338 -1.59 1.03 10.17
N ILE A 339 -1.92 -0.15 10.70
CA ILE A 339 -3.10 -0.35 11.56
C ILE A 339 -3.05 0.58 12.79
N ARG A 340 -1.87 0.75 13.41
CA ARG A 340 -1.69 1.70 14.52
C ARG A 340 -1.91 3.17 14.13
N THR A 341 -1.62 3.54 12.88
CA THR A 341 -1.76 4.93 12.37
C THR A 341 -3.20 5.23 11.93
N TYR A 342 -3.91 4.19 11.51
CA TYR A 342 -5.28 4.20 10.99
C TYR A 342 -6.13 3.14 11.73
N PRO A 343 -6.47 3.36 13.03
CA PRO A 343 -7.20 2.37 13.82
C PRO A 343 -8.60 2.06 13.26
N THR A 344 -9.19 3.01 12.53
CA THR A 344 -10.49 2.90 11.84
C THR A 344 -10.47 2.05 10.56
N VAL A 345 -9.34 1.44 10.19
CA VAL A 345 -9.25 0.50 9.04
C VAL A 345 -10.24 -0.64 9.22
N SER A 346 -11.21 -0.71 8.30
CA SER A 346 -12.36 -1.61 8.38
C SER A 346 -11.98 -3.09 8.36
N ARG A 347 -12.81 -3.93 8.98
CA ARG A 347 -12.63 -5.39 9.03
C ARG A 347 -12.49 -6.00 7.64
N HIS A 348 -13.31 -5.59 6.67
CA HIS A 348 -13.18 -5.99 5.27
C HIS A 348 -11.80 -5.65 4.67
N ALA A 349 -11.25 -4.45 4.94
CA ALA A 349 -9.90 -4.11 4.46
C ALA A 349 -8.81 -4.98 5.11
N ARG A 350 -8.94 -5.34 6.39
CA ARG A 350 -8.01 -6.27 7.07
C ARG A 350 -8.08 -7.68 6.48
N LEU A 351 -9.28 -8.16 6.13
CA LEU A 351 -9.47 -9.43 5.42
C LEU A 351 -8.85 -9.38 4.01
N GLN A 352 -9.06 -8.29 3.26
CA GLN A 352 -8.43 -8.12 1.94
C GLN A 352 -6.90 -8.15 2.05
N MET A 353 -6.30 -7.53 3.06
CA MET A 353 -4.84 -7.62 3.29
C MET A 353 -4.37 -9.05 3.59
N ALA A 354 -5.14 -9.83 4.36
CA ALA A 354 -4.82 -11.24 4.60
C ALA A 354 -4.94 -12.09 3.32
N LEU A 355 -5.96 -11.84 2.49
CA LEU A 355 -6.12 -12.47 1.18
C LEU A 355 -4.99 -12.10 0.20
N ASP A 356 -4.51 -10.85 0.21
CA ASP A 356 -3.38 -10.41 -0.60
C ASP A 356 -2.10 -11.19 -0.23
N ILE A 357 -1.85 -11.39 1.06
CA ILE A 357 -0.70 -12.17 1.54
C ILE A 357 -0.84 -13.65 1.16
N ALA A 358 -2.04 -14.21 1.28
CA ALA A 358 -2.29 -15.59 0.85
C ALA A 358 -2.01 -15.76 -0.66
N ARG A 359 -2.45 -14.82 -1.50
CA ARG A 359 -2.15 -14.78 -2.95
C ARG A 359 -0.67 -14.59 -3.26
N GLY A 360 0.03 -13.76 -2.48
CA GLY A 360 1.48 -13.61 -2.60
C GLY A 360 2.22 -14.92 -2.32
N LEU A 361 1.78 -15.67 -1.30
CA LEU A 361 2.33 -16.99 -0.99
C LEU A 361 1.93 -18.07 -2.00
N GLU A 362 0.72 -18.03 -2.54
CA GLU A 362 0.22 -18.91 -3.61
C GLU A 362 1.15 -18.83 -4.83
N TYR A 363 1.27 -17.63 -5.41
CA TYR A 363 2.21 -17.33 -6.51
C TYR A 363 3.65 -17.77 -6.22
N MET A 364 4.17 -17.46 -5.03
CA MET A 364 5.53 -17.86 -4.65
C MET A 364 5.71 -19.38 -4.54
N HIS A 365 4.71 -20.11 -4.05
CA HIS A 365 4.84 -21.55 -3.75
C HIS A 365 4.54 -22.45 -4.94
N GLU A 366 3.64 -22.05 -5.84
CA GLU A 366 3.30 -22.80 -7.05
C GLU A 366 4.48 -22.76 -8.03
N GLY A 367 4.94 -21.56 -8.41
CA GLY A 367 6.15 -21.38 -9.20
C GLY A 367 6.05 -21.83 -10.66
N ASP A 368 4.87 -22.21 -11.14
CA ASP A 368 4.57 -22.46 -12.56
C ASP A 368 4.83 -21.19 -13.40
N ASP A 369 4.49 -20.01 -12.87
CA ASP A 369 4.77 -18.68 -13.44
C ASP A 369 6.21 -18.17 -13.18
N LEU A 370 7.16 -19.04 -12.80
CA LEU A 370 8.55 -18.70 -12.50
C LEU A 370 9.53 -19.50 -13.39
N PRO A 371 9.60 -19.20 -14.71
CA PRO A 371 10.48 -19.90 -15.66
C PRO A 371 11.97 -19.74 -15.32
N GLU A 372 12.38 -18.61 -14.73
CA GLU A 372 13.75 -18.35 -14.27
C GLU A 372 14.18 -19.31 -13.16
N LEU A 373 13.22 -19.79 -12.36
CA LEU A 373 13.46 -20.82 -11.34
C LEU A 373 13.38 -22.24 -11.92
N GLY A 374 12.94 -22.39 -13.17
CA GLY A 374 12.70 -23.67 -13.84
C GLY A 374 11.47 -24.39 -13.28
N GLY A 375 10.35 -23.67 -13.11
CA GLY A 375 9.08 -24.23 -12.63
C GLY A 375 9.16 -24.69 -11.16
N LYS A 376 9.74 -23.86 -10.29
CA LYS A 376 9.94 -24.19 -8.87
C LYS A 376 9.42 -23.06 -8.01
N GLY A 377 8.57 -23.39 -7.04
CA GLY A 377 8.25 -22.46 -5.97
C GLY A 377 9.45 -22.07 -5.09
N MET A 378 9.27 -20.99 -4.35
CA MET A 378 10.21 -20.40 -3.41
C MET A 378 9.49 -20.10 -2.08
N VAL A 379 10.07 -20.56 -0.96
CA VAL A 379 9.55 -20.27 0.38
C VAL A 379 10.16 -18.98 0.93
N HIS A 380 9.36 -18.13 1.56
CA HIS A 380 9.83 -16.86 2.13
C HIS A 380 10.73 -17.04 3.37
N SER A 381 10.51 -18.10 4.16
CA SER A 381 11.21 -18.43 5.42
C SER A 381 11.15 -17.41 6.58
N ALA A 382 10.75 -16.17 6.33
CA ALA A 382 10.80 -15.06 7.30
C ALA A 382 9.54 -14.17 7.33
N LEU A 383 8.41 -14.64 6.79
CA LEU A 383 7.16 -13.87 6.79
C LEU A 383 6.72 -13.52 8.22
N ASN A 384 6.42 -12.24 8.43
CA ASN A 384 5.91 -11.66 9.67
C ASN A 384 5.35 -10.26 9.38
N ILE A 385 4.73 -9.61 10.37
CA ILE A 385 4.08 -8.31 10.23
C ILE A 385 4.99 -7.15 9.80
N TYR A 386 6.29 -7.20 10.12
CA TYR A 386 7.25 -6.17 9.70
C TYR A 386 7.74 -6.38 8.26
N ASN A 387 7.47 -7.56 7.70
CA ASN A 387 7.74 -7.96 6.32
C ASN A 387 6.49 -7.87 5.43
N VAL A 388 5.38 -7.33 5.91
CA VAL A 388 4.20 -7.01 5.08
C VAL A 388 4.05 -5.49 5.04
N LEU A 389 4.16 -4.88 3.86
CA LEU A 389 3.95 -3.45 3.65
C LEU A 389 2.56 -3.18 3.06
N VAL A 390 2.11 -1.93 3.15
CA VAL A 390 0.82 -1.48 2.61
C VAL A 390 1.05 -0.47 1.48
N LYS A 391 0.36 -0.66 0.34
CA LYS A 391 0.39 0.24 -0.83
C LYS A 391 -0.42 1.53 -0.60
N ASP A 392 -0.37 2.47 -1.54
CA ASP A 392 -1.17 3.70 -1.49
C ASP A 392 -2.68 3.40 -1.59
N SER A 393 -3.06 2.40 -2.39
CA SER A 393 -4.40 1.82 -2.48
C SER A 393 -4.90 1.12 -1.19
N GLY A 394 -4.05 0.97 -0.17
CA GLY A 394 -4.38 0.24 1.04
C GLY A 394 -4.45 -1.29 0.85
N ARG A 395 -3.86 -1.83 -0.23
CA ARG A 395 -3.62 -3.28 -0.42
C ARG A 395 -2.32 -3.70 0.26
N ALA A 396 -2.18 -4.97 0.63
CA ALA A 396 -0.95 -5.48 1.25
C ALA A 396 0.03 -6.07 0.22
N VAL A 397 1.33 -5.97 0.50
CA VAL A 397 2.39 -6.67 -0.24
C VAL A 397 3.40 -7.32 0.70
N ILE A 398 3.89 -8.49 0.30
CA ILE A 398 4.95 -9.21 0.98
C ILE A 398 6.32 -8.62 0.61
N SER A 399 7.21 -8.46 1.59
CA SER A 399 8.54 -7.88 1.46
C SER A 399 9.56 -8.62 2.34
N GLY A 400 10.84 -8.23 2.32
CA GLY A 400 11.83 -8.83 3.22
C GLY A 400 12.27 -10.24 2.83
N LEU A 401 12.29 -10.52 1.52
CA LEU A 401 12.64 -11.80 0.92
C LEU A 401 14.14 -12.17 0.98
N GLY A 402 14.96 -11.45 1.77
CA GLY A 402 16.38 -11.74 1.98
C GLY A 402 16.70 -13.07 2.69
N HIS A 403 15.68 -13.84 3.08
CA HIS A 403 15.79 -15.21 3.61
C HIS A 403 15.03 -16.24 2.76
N ALA A 404 14.54 -15.86 1.57
CA ALA A 404 13.79 -16.75 0.70
C ALA A 404 14.67 -17.89 0.14
N LYS A 405 14.09 -19.06 -0.10
CA LYS A 405 14.79 -20.26 -0.61
C LYS A 405 13.96 -20.98 -1.66
N VAL A 406 14.59 -21.39 -2.76
CA VAL A 406 13.95 -22.23 -3.79
C VAL A 406 13.69 -23.63 -3.21
N ILE A 407 12.54 -24.24 -3.54
CA ILE A 407 12.04 -25.46 -2.90
C ILE A 407 12.93 -26.72 -3.12
N LYS A 408 14.01 -26.65 -3.92
CA LYS A 408 14.98 -27.76 -4.06
C LYS A 408 16.10 -27.76 -3.00
N ASP A 409 16.28 -26.68 -2.23
CA ASP A 409 17.42 -26.52 -1.30
C ASP A 409 17.15 -27.00 0.14
N PHE A 410 16.41 -28.10 0.33
CA PHE A 410 16.13 -28.71 1.65
C PHE A 410 17.34 -29.46 2.25
N GLN A 411 18.53 -28.87 2.17
CA GLN A 411 19.74 -29.28 2.90
C GLN A 411 20.50 -28.07 3.47
N THR A 412 19.84 -27.19 4.23
CA THR A 412 20.53 -26.30 5.20
C THR A 412 19.67 -26.00 6.42
N SER A 413 20.29 -26.17 7.59
CA SER A 413 19.72 -25.98 8.93
C SER A 413 19.09 -24.60 9.16
N PHE A 414 18.05 -24.57 9.99
CA PHE A 414 17.44 -23.33 10.51
C PHE A 414 18.37 -22.66 11.53
N THR A 415 19.20 -21.71 11.08
CA THR A 415 19.98 -20.83 11.97
C THR A 415 19.67 -19.37 11.64
N GLY A 416 18.80 -18.77 12.44
CA GLY A 416 18.39 -17.37 12.28
C GLY A 416 17.39 -16.96 13.36
N ASP A 417 17.88 -16.30 14.41
CA ASP A 417 17.05 -15.72 15.46
C ASP A 417 16.08 -14.68 14.87
N ASN A 418 14.76 -14.96 14.99
CA ASN A 418 13.62 -14.01 15.02
C ASN A 418 12.29 -14.76 14.78
N SER A 419 12.05 -15.85 15.51
CA SER A 419 10.85 -16.70 15.39
C SER A 419 9.57 -16.16 16.07
N GLU A 420 9.56 -14.89 16.47
CA GLU A 420 8.71 -14.39 17.55
C GLU A 420 7.41 -13.67 17.09
N TYR A 421 7.31 -13.27 15.81
CA TYR A 421 6.24 -12.34 15.34
C TYR A 421 5.48 -12.83 14.09
N ARG A 422 5.41 -14.15 13.85
CA ARG A 422 4.95 -14.72 12.58
C ARG A 422 3.46 -14.52 12.23
N TYR A 423 2.59 -14.18 13.18
CA TYR A 423 1.14 -14.07 12.96
C TYR A 423 0.50 -12.91 13.76
N MET A 424 0.11 -11.81 13.12
CA MET A 424 -0.72 -10.75 13.75
C MET A 424 -1.29 -9.77 12.71
N ILE A 425 -2.38 -10.13 12.01
CA ILE A 425 -2.95 -9.27 10.94
C ILE A 425 -4.44 -8.96 11.16
N LEU A 426 -5.26 -9.96 11.49
CA LEU A 426 -6.70 -9.73 11.72
C LEU A 426 -7.01 -9.22 13.13
N THR A 427 -6.32 -9.75 14.15
CA THR A 427 -6.66 -9.52 15.56
C THR A 427 -6.12 -8.19 16.12
N ASP A 428 -5.06 -7.62 15.53
CA ASP A 428 -4.33 -6.47 16.11
C ASP A 428 -3.86 -6.72 17.56
N GLU A 429 -3.66 -7.99 17.90
CA GLU A 429 -3.34 -8.51 19.23
C GLU A 429 -2.24 -9.57 19.12
N PRO A 430 -1.18 -9.52 19.96
CA PRO A 430 -0.06 -10.45 19.83
C PRO A 430 -0.50 -11.92 20.00
N PRO A 431 -0.01 -12.86 19.16
CA PRO A 431 -0.51 -14.23 19.08
C PRO A 431 -0.32 -15.06 20.37
N PHE A 432 0.50 -14.59 21.30
CA PHE A 432 0.69 -15.21 22.61
C PHE A 432 0.43 -14.21 23.76
N GLY A 433 -0.38 -13.18 23.52
CA GLY A 433 -0.72 -12.13 24.47
C GLY A 433 0.38 -11.08 24.66
N ALA A 434 -0.01 -9.87 25.07
CA ALA A 434 0.83 -8.67 25.07
C ALA A 434 2.05 -8.67 26.01
N LYS A 435 2.22 -9.70 26.86
CA LYS A 435 3.31 -9.79 27.85
C LYS A 435 4.26 -10.98 27.63
N THR A 436 4.09 -11.76 26.57
CA THR A 436 4.91 -12.96 26.34
C THR A 436 6.19 -12.61 25.60
N ARG A 437 7.33 -12.71 26.30
CA ARG A 437 8.67 -12.54 25.70
C ARG A 437 8.90 -13.60 24.62
N GLY A 438 9.64 -13.20 23.59
CA GLY A 438 10.01 -14.02 22.45
C GLY A 438 10.58 -15.42 22.73
N THR A 439 11.58 -15.54 23.60
CA THR A 439 12.11 -16.85 24.02
C THR A 439 11.05 -17.76 24.66
N LYS A 440 10.08 -17.18 25.37
CA LYS A 440 8.90 -17.90 25.90
C LYS A 440 7.92 -18.29 24.80
N ILE A 441 7.76 -17.48 23.75
CA ILE A 441 6.99 -17.86 22.54
C ILE A 441 7.61 -19.10 21.88
N ILE A 442 8.94 -19.13 21.71
CA ILE A 442 9.66 -20.29 21.14
C ILE A 442 9.44 -21.54 21.99
N GLN A 443 9.59 -21.41 23.32
CA GLN A 443 9.33 -22.50 24.26
C GLN A 443 7.88 -23.00 24.19
N MET A 444 6.90 -22.09 24.08
CA MET A 444 5.49 -22.44 23.94
C MET A 444 5.21 -23.17 22.62
N ILE A 445 5.76 -22.70 21.50
CA ILE A 445 5.63 -23.37 20.19
C ILE A 445 6.24 -24.77 20.21
N GLY A 446 7.42 -24.94 20.83
CA GLY A 446 8.09 -26.22 21.04
C GLY A 446 7.30 -27.18 21.93
N ALA A 447 6.68 -26.65 23.00
CA ALA A 447 5.69 -27.35 23.83
C ALA A 447 4.34 -27.58 23.14
N SER A 448 4.26 -27.39 21.80
CA SER A 448 3.06 -27.55 20.97
C SER A 448 1.88 -26.63 21.33
N LYS A 449 2.08 -25.59 22.16
CA LYS A 449 1.07 -24.55 22.39
C LYS A 449 0.90 -23.68 21.15
N ARG A 450 -0.30 -23.15 20.97
CA ARG A 450 -0.71 -22.26 19.87
C ARG A 450 -1.51 -21.08 20.43
N PRO A 451 -1.78 -20.03 19.64
CA PRO A 451 -2.71 -18.98 20.03
C PRO A 451 -4.09 -19.58 20.34
N GLU A 452 -4.76 -19.06 21.36
CA GLU A 452 -6.07 -19.53 21.80
C GLU A 452 -7.11 -18.43 21.52
N ARG A 453 -8.27 -18.79 20.96
CA ARG A 453 -9.31 -17.83 20.53
C ARG A 453 -9.74 -16.85 21.62
N VAL A 454 -9.77 -17.31 22.87
CA VAL A 454 -10.10 -16.50 24.06
C VAL A 454 -9.17 -15.30 24.27
N ASN A 455 -7.93 -15.36 23.77
CA ASN A 455 -6.98 -14.24 23.81
C ASN A 455 -7.14 -13.27 22.63
N HIS A 456 -8.13 -13.50 21.75
CA HIS A 456 -8.38 -12.77 20.51
C HIS A 456 -9.84 -12.35 20.33
N PRO A 457 -10.47 -11.66 21.31
CA PRO A 457 -11.91 -11.37 21.32
C PRO A 457 -12.40 -10.56 20.11
N LYS A 458 -11.51 -9.77 19.46
CA LYS A 458 -11.83 -9.03 18.23
C LYS A 458 -12.18 -9.93 17.04
N ILE A 459 -11.88 -11.23 17.08
CA ILE A 459 -12.28 -12.16 16.02
C ILE A 459 -13.80 -12.28 15.92
N GLU A 460 -14.53 -12.11 17.02
CA GLU A 460 -16.00 -12.22 17.06
C GLU A 460 -16.72 -11.03 16.40
N GLU A 461 -15.99 -9.98 16.02
CA GLU A 461 -16.55 -8.88 15.21
C GLU A 461 -16.67 -9.21 13.71
N TYR A 462 -16.08 -10.33 13.26
CA TYR A 462 -16.08 -10.75 11.87
C TYR A 462 -17.25 -11.71 11.60
N GLU A 463 -17.95 -11.51 10.47
CA GLU A 463 -19.15 -12.30 10.13
C GLU A 463 -18.87 -13.81 9.93
N HIS A 464 -17.63 -14.15 9.56
CA HIS A 464 -17.15 -15.53 9.38
C HIS A 464 -16.10 -15.89 10.44
N SER A 465 -16.32 -15.49 11.70
CA SER A 465 -15.32 -15.63 12.78
C SER A 465 -14.87 -17.08 12.99
N ASP A 466 -15.81 -18.04 12.88
CA ASP A 466 -15.56 -19.47 13.01
C ASP A 466 -14.71 -20.02 11.86
N GLU A 467 -15.06 -19.71 10.60
CA GLU A 467 -14.33 -20.19 9.43
C GLU A 467 -12.93 -19.60 9.33
N ILE A 468 -12.79 -18.31 9.67
CA ILE A 468 -11.50 -17.60 9.74
C ILE A 468 -10.63 -18.22 10.84
N TRP A 469 -11.18 -18.44 12.04
CA TRP A 469 -10.42 -19.04 13.14
C TRP A 469 -10.03 -20.49 12.84
N GLN A 470 -10.93 -21.29 12.27
CA GLN A 470 -10.62 -22.67 11.88
C GLN A 470 -9.49 -22.73 10.85
N LEU A 471 -9.45 -21.78 9.91
CA LEU A 471 -8.37 -21.66 8.93
C LEU A 471 -7.04 -21.22 9.57
N PHE A 472 -7.05 -20.40 10.62
CA PHE A 472 -5.84 -20.13 11.41
C PHE A 472 -5.33 -21.38 12.11
N GLU A 473 -6.23 -22.19 12.69
CA GLU A 473 -5.86 -23.43 13.35
C GLU A 473 -5.26 -24.44 12.38
N ASP A 474 -5.84 -24.57 11.19
CA ASP A 474 -5.29 -25.37 10.10
C ASP A 474 -3.89 -24.89 9.67
N CYS A 475 -3.69 -23.58 9.54
CA CYS A 475 -2.40 -22.98 9.17
C CYS A 475 -1.26 -23.23 10.18
N TRP A 476 -1.56 -23.44 11.47
CA TRP A 476 -0.56 -23.65 12.52
C TRP A 476 -0.51 -25.06 13.12
N LYS A 477 -1.17 -26.05 12.49
CA LYS A 477 -1.09 -27.46 12.91
C LYS A 477 0.35 -27.93 13.12
N LYS A 478 0.53 -28.87 14.05
CA LYS A 478 1.86 -29.32 14.48
C LYS A 478 2.64 -29.90 13.31
N GLN A 479 2.08 -30.88 12.62
CA GLN A 479 2.72 -31.47 11.45
C GLN A 479 2.58 -30.54 10.24
N PRO A 480 3.63 -30.36 9.41
CA PRO A 480 3.54 -29.60 8.16
C PRO A 480 2.51 -30.17 7.17
N GLU A 481 2.39 -31.49 7.09
CA GLU A 481 1.52 -32.21 6.15
C GLU A 481 0.02 -32.03 6.42
N ASP A 482 -0.38 -31.67 7.65
CA ASP A 482 -1.77 -31.39 7.99
C ASP A 482 -2.22 -29.96 7.61
N ARG A 483 -1.27 -29.11 7.17
CA ARG A 483 -1.51 -27.68 6.90
C ARG A 483 -1.99 -27.47 5.45
N PRO A 484 -2.89 -26.51 5.22
CA PRO A 484 -3.34 -26.18 3.86
C PRO A 484 -2.19 -25.61 3.02
N SER A 485 -2.21 -25.88 1.72
CA SER A 485 -1.39 -25.14 0.75
C SER A 485 -1.80 -23.67 0.69
N ALA A 486 -0.94 -22.79 0.17
CA ALA A 486 -1.30 -21.38 0.01
C ALA A 486 -2.53 -21.19 -0.91
N HIS A 487 -2.64 -22.02 -1.95
CA HIS A 487 -3.83 -22.14 -2.79
C HIS A 487 -5.11 -22.44 -1.99
N GLU A 488 -5.06 -23.44 -1.10
CA GLU A 488 -6.20 -23.82 -0.27
C GLU A 488 -6.56 -22.71 0.75
N VAL A 489 -5.56 -21.97 1.26
CA VAL A 489 -5.79 -20.77 2.08
C VAL A 489 -6.52 -19.70 1.26
N VAL A 490 -6.06 -19.38 0.04
CA VAL A 490 -6.72 -18.40 -0.85
C VAL A 490 -8.15 -18.84 -1.17
N ARG A 491 -8.36 -20.13 -1.48
CA ARG A 491 -9.68 -20.70 -1.79
C ARG A 491 -10.66 -20.56 -0.62
N ARG A 492 -10.22 -20.82 0.62
CA ARG A 492 -11.04 -20.71 1.83
C ARG A 492 -11.24 -19.27 2.31
N PHE A 493 -10.26 -18.38 2.11
CA PHE A 493 -10.34 -17.00 2.58
C PHE A 493 -11.14 -16.09 1.64
N ARG A 494 -11.22 -16.43 0.35
CA ARG A 494 -11.90 -15.62 -0.69
C ARG A 494 -13.39 -15.34 -0.40
N PRO A 495 -14.25 -16.30 0.01
CA PRO A 495 -15.64 -16.03 0.35
C PRO A 495 -15.79 -15.02 1.50
N CYS A 496 -14.95 -15.14 2.53
CA CYS A 496 -14.95 -14.26 3.71
C CYS A 496 -14.72 -12.78 3.36
N VAL A 497 -14.09 -12.49 2.21
CA VAL A 497 -13.92 -11.13 1.68
C VAL A 497 -15.12 -10.74 0.80
N GLN A 498 -15.59 -11.66 -0.05
CA GLN A 498 -16.59 -11.35 -1.09
C GLN A 498 -18.02 -11.17 -0.57
N GLU A 499 -18.42 -11.80 0.53
CA GLU A 499 -19.80 -11.70 1.03
C GLU A 499 -20.10 -10.38 1.76
N LEU A 500 -19.07 -9.76 2.34
CA LEU A 500 -19.17 -8.45 3.02
C LEU A 500 -19.49 -7.28 2.07
N GLY A 501 -19.27 -7.45 0.75
CA GLY A 501 -19.56 -6.44 -0.26
C GLY A 501 -21.01 -6.43 -0.76
N LYS A 502 -21.86 -7.36 -0.31
CA LYS A 502 -23.25 -7.51 -0.81
C LYS A 502 -24.35 -7.29 0.23
N LYS A 503 -24.02 -7.29 1.53
CA LYS A 503 -25.00 -7.25 2.63
C LYS A 503 -25.35 -5.85 3.15
N SER A 504 -24.80 -4.78 2.57
CA SER A 504 -25.26 -3.40 2.81
C SER A 504 -26.61 -3.08 2.15
N ASP A 505 -27.08 -3.94 1.25
CA ASP A 505 -28.16 -3.64 0.30
C ASP A 505 -29.48 -4.38 0.60
N THR A 506 -29.70 -4.78 1.87
CA THR A 506 -30.98 -5.39 2.29
C THR A 506 -31.56 -4.69 3.51
N THR A 507 -32.64 -3.97 3.24
CA THR A 507 -33.45 -3.18 4.17
C THR A 507 -33.71 -3.87 5.51
N ILE A 508 -33.52 -3.13 6.62
CA ILE A 508 -34.05 -3.52 7.93
C ILE A 508 -35.58 -3.43 7.89
N GLN A 509 -36.24 -4.51 7.46
CA GLN A 509 -37.64 -4.73 7.79
C GLN A 509 -37.72 -5.03 9.29
N LYS A 510 -38.48 -4.21 10.03
CA LYS A 510 -38.80 -4.51 11.43
C LYS A 510 -39.55 -5.85 11.49
N PRO A 511 -39.20 -6.77 12.42
CA PRO A 511 -39.95 -8.00 12.58
C PRO A 511 -41.39 -7.70 13.03
N GLN A 512 -42.36 -8.32 12.37
CA GLN A 512 -43.75 -8.29 12.83
C GLN A 512 -43.89 -9.07 14.15
N PRO A 513 -44.69 -8.60 15.11
CA PRO A 513 -44.94 -9.34 16.35
C PRO A 513 -45.81 -10.58 16.07
N THR A 514 -45.22 -11.76 16.27
CA THR A 514 -45.95 -13.03 16.21
C THR A 514 -46.75 -13.26 17.49
N HIS A 515 -48.07 -13.02 17.44
CA HIS A 515 -48.99 -13.52 18.46
C HIS A 515 -49.40 -14.97 18.16
N PRO A 516 -49.19 -15.93 19.09
CA PRO A 516 -49.73 -17.27 18.94
C PRO A 516 -51.26 -17.24 19.10
N ARG A 517 -51.98 -17.80 18.12
CA ARG A 517 -53.42 -17.99 18.19
C ARG A 517 -53.71 -19.35 18.82
N SER A 518 -54.29 -19.35 20.02
CA SER A 518 -54.91 -20.53 20.62
C SER A 518 -56.32 -20.20 21.08
N GLU A 519 -57.31 -20.83 20.45
CA GLU A 519 -58.72 -20.71 20.81
C GLU A 519 -59.03 -21.66 21.97
N TYR A 520 -59.75 -21.20 23.00
CA TYR A 520 -60.76 -21.98 23.75
C TYR A 520 -61.48 -21.11 24.78
N GLY A 521 -62.81 -21.28 24.91
CA GLY A 521 -63.57 -20.96 26.13
C GLY A 521 -64.20 -19.55 26.23
N ARG A 522 -65.53 -19.48 26.04
CA ARG A 522 -66.37 -18.40 26.60
C ARG A 522 -66.55 -18.60 28.11
N THR A 523 -66.45 -17.52 28.89
CA THR A 523 -67.44 -17.14 29.93
C THR A 523 -67.17 -15.71 30.43
N ASP A 524 -68.11 -14.79 30.17
CA ASP A 524 -68.37 -13.61 31.03
C ASP A 524 -69.03 -14.08 32.36
N PRO A 525 -69.17 -13.25 33.43
CA PRO A 525 -69.06 -11.78 33.47
C PRO A 525 -68.33 -11.16 34.70
N ALA A 526 -68.20 -9.82 34.70
CA ALA A 526 -68.62 -8.88 35.77
C ALA A 526 -67.66 -7.68 36.04
N VAL A 527 -68.08 -6.51 35.52
CA VAL A 527 -68.11 -5.18 36.17
C VAL A 527 -67.23 -4.94 37.42
N GLN A 528 -66.33 -3.96 37.36
CA GLN A 528 -66.35 -2.81 38.30
C GLN A 528 -65.57 -1.57 37.78
N GLN A 529 -66.09 -0.39 38.13
CA GLN A 529 -65.53 0.93 37.79
C GLN A 529 -64.47 1.33 38.84
N GLY A 530 -63.43 2.08 38.43
CA GLY A 530 -62.32 2.46 39.32
C GLY A 530 -61.57 3.72 38.86
N THR A 531 -62.12 4.87 39.26
CA THR A 531 -61.58 6.24 39.27
C THR A 531 -60.04 6.47 39.24
N LYS A 532 -59.63 7.45 38.41
CA LYS A 532 -58.46 8.35 38.56
C LYS A 532 -58.31 8.88 40.02
N PRO A 533 -57.10 9.21 40.53
CA PRO A 533 -56.50 10.53 40.20
C PRO A 533 -54.95 10.64 40.20
N GLN A 534 -54.46 11.79 39.74
CA GLN A 534 -53.11 12.33 40.05
C GLN A 534 -53.12 13.03 41.43
N PRO A 535 -51.94 13.22 42.05
CA PRO A 535 -51.41 14.57 42.29
C PRO A 535 -49.94 14.66 41.84
N GLU A 536 -49.43 15.75 41.24
CA GLU A 536 -49.23 17.13 41.71
C GLU A 536 -47.99 17.38 42.59
N HIS A 537 -47.35 18.50 42.27
CA HIS A 537 -46.06 19.03 42.73
C HIS A 537 -45.87 19.19 44.25
N GLN A 538 -44.59 19.18 44.68
CA GLN A 538 -44.08 20.28 45.51
C GLN A 538 -42.57 20.55 45.32
N GLN A 539 -42.20 21.82 45.51
CA GLN A 539 -40.83 22.36 45.38
C GLN A 539 -40.10 22.39 46.74
N LEU A 540 -38.76 22.42 46.71
CA LEU A 540 -37.81 23.16 47.58
C LEU A 540 -36.40 22.52 47.38
N GLY A 541 -35.27 23.22 47.34
CA GLY A 541 -35.02 24.66 47.33
C GLY A 541 -33.60 25.01 47.83
N LYS A 542 -32.91 25.93 47.13
CA LYS A 542 -31.66 26.65 47.46
C LYS A 542 -30.29 26.04 47.07
N ALA A 543 -29.41 26.96 46.69
CA ALA A 543 -27.97 26.82 46.41
C ALA A 543 -27.16 27.73 47.37
N ILE A 544 -25.82 27.67 47.31
CA ILE A 544 -24.86 28.81 47.31
C ILE A 544 -23.40 28.28 47.28
N SER A 545 -22.77 28.42 46.11
CA SER A 545 -21.48 29.10 45.78
C SER A 545 -20.14 28.83 46.56
N PRO A 546 -18.97 29.24 45.99
CA PRO A 546 -17.66 28.59 46.21
C PRO A 546 -16.56 29.50 46.82
N ILE A 547 -15.32 29.00 46.96
CA ILE A 547 -14.00 29.70 47.15
C ILE A 547 -12.90 28.58 47.23
N ALA A 548 -11.61 28.70 46.87
CA ALA A 548 -10.72 29.81 46.49
C ALA A 548 -9.68 29.42 45.37
N GLN A 549 -8.58 30.18 45.23
CA GLN A 549 -7.34 29.85 44.50
C GLN A 549 -6.14 29.72 45.46
N GLY A 550 -5.00 29.18 45.03
CA GLY A 550 -3.72 29.26 45.78
C GLY A 550 -2.49 28.76 45.00
N ASN A 551 -1.51 29.65 44.81
CA ASN A 551 -0.19 29.45 44.17
C ASN A 551 0.72 30.61 44.65
N PRO A 552 2.06 30.59 44.53
CA PRO A 552 3.05 29.51 44.68
C PRO A 552 4.07 29.85 45.81
N THR A 553 5.11 29.03 46.03
CA THR A 553 6.28 29.40 46.88
C THR A 553 7.63 28.97 46.29
N THR A 554 8.69 29.71 46.66
CA THR A 554 10.03 29.74 46.05
C THR A 554 11.17 29.29 46.99
N GLY A 555 12.26 28.76 46.43
CA GLY A 555 13.61 28.68 47.03
C GLY A 555 14.44 27.52 46.44
N THR A 556 15.64 27.66 45.83
CA THR A 556 16.98 28.11 46.34
C THR A 556 17.46 27.26 47.53
N GLU A 557 18.61 26.56 47.56
CA GLU A 557 19.87 26.39 46.78
C GLU A 557 20.39 24.93 47.02
N GLY A 558 21.44 24.33 46.45
CA GLY A 558 22.48 24.72 45.47
C GLY A 558 23.66 23.70 45.48
N THR A 559 24.56 23.74 44.46
CA THR A 559 25.86 23.01 44.35
C THR A 559 25.84 21.46 44.29
N GLY A 560 26.81 20.73 43.69
CA GLY A 560 27.97 21.08 42.85
C GLY A 560 28.92 19.86 42.63
N ASN A 561 29.72 19.87 41.55
CA ASN A 561 30.73 18.85 41.12
C ASN A 561 30.21 17.44 40.74
N GLY A 562 30.88 16.68 39.85
CA GLY A 562 32.05 16.99 39.01
C GLY A 562 33.05 15.82 38.88
N GLY A 563 33.49 15.50 37.65
CA GLY A 563 34.45 14.43 37.33
C GLY A 563 33.79 13.05 37.09
N ASN A 564 34.25 12.22 36.14
CA ASN A 564 35.42 12.33 35.26
C ASN A 564 35.15 11.59 33.94
#